data_AF-A0A925WGM1-F1
#
_entry.id   AF-A0A925WGM1-F1
#
_cell.length_a   1.000
_cell.length_b   1.000
_cell.length_c   1.000
_cell.angle_alpha   90.00
_cell.angle_beta   90.00
_cell.angle_gamma   90.00
#
_symmetry.space_group_name_H-M   'P 1'
#
loop_
_entity.id
_entity.type
_entity.pdbx_description
1 polymer ?
#
loop_
_entity_poly.entity_id
_entity_poly.type
_entity_poly.pdbx_seq_one_letter_code
_entity_poly.pdbx_strand_id
1 'polypeptide(L)'
;VINNPFVNRIDLDTIGAAVKQCGKVVTIEDHQVVCGMGSQISHALSMAGIAHVMKSIGIRDEFGQSAYVAEHLYEKHGMTGPKMAEAALALLGK
;
A
#
# COMPACT_ATOMS: atom_id res chain seq x y z
N VAL A 1 7.28 -2.08 9.34
CA VAL A 1 5.87 -1.66 9.15
C VAL A 1 5.77 -0.22 9.60
N ILE A 2 5.19 0.66 8.79
CA ILE A 2 5.01 2.08 9.11
C ILE A 2 3.51 2.35 9.05
N ASN A 3 2.96 2.95 10.11
CA ASN A 3 1.59 3.44 10.09
C ASN A 3 1.57 4.81 9.40
N ASN A 4 0.73 4.98 8.38
CA ASN A 4 0.55 6.24 7.67
C ASN A 4 -0.88 6.78 7.89
N PRO A 5 -1.17 7.45 9.01
CA PRO A 5 -2.53 7.89 9.34
C PRO A 5 -2.99 9.10 8.54
N PHE A 6 -2.09 9.81 7.85
CA PHE A 6 -2.41 11.05 7.13
C PHE A 6 -2.13 10.90 5.64
N VAL A 7 -3.15 10.49 4.88
CA VAL A 7 -3.00 10.25 3.43
C VAL A 7 -2.53 11.48 2.66
N ASN A 8 -3.01 12.67 3.05
CA ASN A 8 -2.74 13.94 2.38
C ASN A 8 -1.51 14.69 2.92
N ARG A 9 -0.80 14.12 3.89
CA ARG A 9 0.41 14.68 4.49
C ARG A 9 1.42 13.56 4.68
N ILE A 10 2.01 13.13 3.55
CA ILE A 10 2.98 12.03 3.53
C ILE A 10 4.19 12.40 4.40
N ASP A 11 4.47 11.58 5.41
CA ASP A 11 5.69 11.66 6.22
C ASP A 11 6.88 11.11 5.42
N LEU A 12 7.42 11.98 4.57
CA LEU A 12 8.52 11.64 3.67
C LEU A 12 9.84 11.42 4.44
N ASP A 13 9.99 11.99 5.62
CA ASP A 13 11.19 11.77 6.44
C ASP A 13 11.25 10.32 6.92
N THR A 14 10.16 9.83 7.50
CA THR A 14 10.07 8.44 7.97
C THR A 14 10.01 7.45 6.80
N ILE A 15 9.07 7.66 5.87
CA ILE A 15 8.84 6.72 4.76
C ILE A 15 10.03 6.75 3.80
N GLY A 16 10.49 7.93 3.39
CA GLY A 16 11.60 8.07 2.46
C GLY A 16 12.91 7.50 3.00
N ALA A 17 13.20 7.66 4.29
CA ALA A 17 14.39 7.04 4.91
C ALA A 17 14.34 5.50 4.83
N ALA A 18 13.19 4.89 5.12
CA ALA A 18 13.03 3.44 5.00
C ALA A 18 13.15 2.97 3.54
N VAL A 19 12.54 3.69 2.60
CA VAL A 19 12.55 3.32 1.18
C VAL A 19 13.93 3.46 0.56
N LYS A 20 14.73 4.46 0.93
CA LYS A 20 16.13 4.58 0.47
C LYS A 20 16.99 3.36 0.83
N GLN A 21 16.66 2.66 1.92
CA GLN A 21 17.40 1.46 2.35
C GLN A 21 16.92 0.19 1.64
N CYS A 22 15.61 0.03 1.40
CA CYS A 22 15.05 -1.22 0.87
C CYS A 22 14.70 -1.18 -0.63
N GLY A 23 14.37 -0.01 -1.17
CA GLY A 23 13.88 0.22 -2.53
C GLY A 23 12.55 -0.45 -2.89
N LYS A 24 11.88 -1.10 -1.94
CA LYS A 24 10.68 -1.93 -2.15
C LYS A 24 9.63 -1.61 -1.11
N VAL A 25 8.40 -1.38 -1.56
CA VAL A 25 7.31 -0.95 -0.68
C VAL A 25 6.05 -1.75 -0.96
N VAL A 26 5.43 -2.26 0.09
CA VAL A 26 4.07 -2.79 0.05
C VAL A 26 3.18 -1.80 0.80
N THR A 27 2.07 -1.42 0.17
CA THR A 27 1.02 -0.60 0.81
C THR A 27 -0.26 -1.40 0.93
N ILE A 28 -1.03 -1.11 1.98
CA ILE A 28 -2.35 -1.68 2.21
C ILE A 28 -3.28 -0.54 2.65
N GLU A 29 -4.47 -0.48 2.05
CA GLU A 29 -5.48 0.52 2.35
C GLU A 29 -6.89 -0.03 2.11
N ASP A 30 -7.82 0.27 3.02
CA ASP A 30 -9.26 0.01 2.84
C ASP A 30 -9.88 1.13 2.01
N HIS A 31 -9.39 1.26 0.78
CA HIS A 31 -9.74 2.30 -0.18
C HIS A 31 -9.42 1.81 -1.61
N GLN A 32 -9.89 2.54 -2.62
CA GLN A 32 -9.45 2.32 -4.00
C GLN A 32 -7.93 2.53 -4.11
N VAL A 33 -7.23 1.59 -4.74
CA VAL A 33 -5.79 1.75 -5.00
C VAL A 33 -5.51 2.93 -5.94
N VAL A 34 -6.44 3.19 -6.86
CA VAL A 34 -6.39 4.33 -7.79
C VAL A 34 -6.61 5.61 -6.99
N CYS A 35 -5.65 6.54 -7.10
CA CYS A 35 -5.65 7.81 -6.35
C CYS A 35 -5.64 7.64 -4.81
N GLY A 36 -5.42 6.43 -4.30
CA GLY A 36 -5.36 6.12 -2.88
C GLY A 36 -4.05 6.53 -2.20
N MET A 37 -3.87 6.05 -0.97
CA MET A 37 -2.68 6.26 -0.15
C MET A 37 -1.41 5.80 -0.84
N GLY A 38 -1.39 4.59 -1.41
CA GLY A 38 -0.21 4.08 -2.09
C GLY A 38 0.19 4.93 -3.30
N SER A 39 -0.79 5.45 -4.03
CA SER A 39 -0.56 6.37 -5.15
C SER A 39 0.09 7.68 -4.68
N GLN A 40 -0.40 8.26 -3.58
CA GLN A 40 0.16 9.49 -3.01
C GLN A 40 1.59 9.30 -2.47
N ILE A 41 1.86 8.17 -1.80
CA ILE A 41 3.21 7.81 -1.35
C ILE A 41 4.16 7.68 -2.55
N SER A 42 3.76 6.94 -3.59
CA SER A 42 4.59 6.75 -4.78
C SER A 42 4.91 8.08 -5.48
N HIS A 43 3.92 8.97 -5.57
CA HIS A 43 4.13 10.31 -6.12
C HIS A 43 5.12 11.13 -5.28
N ALA A 44 4.95 11.19 -3.95
CA ALA A 44 5.84 11.91 -3.06
C ALA A 44 7.29 11.40 -3.11
N LEU A 45 7.48 10.08 -3.12
CA LEU A 45 8.80 9.45 -3.26
C LEU A 45 9.45 9.78 -4.61
N SER A 46 8.66 9.76 -5.70
CA SER A 46 9.14 10.10 -7.04
C SER A 46 9.57 11.57 -7.13
N MET A 47 8.76 12.49 -6.60
CA MET A 47 9.09 13.92 -6.53
C MET A 47 10.35 14.19 -5.71
N ALA A 48 10.65 13.35 -4.73
CA ALA A 48 11.86 13.41 -3.91
C ALA A 48 13.08 12.70 -4.54
N GLY A 49 12.96 12.15 -5.75
CA GLY A 49 14.03 11.43 -6.43
C GLY A 49 14.39 10.09 -5.79
N ILE A 50 13.49 9.50 -5.01
CA ILE A 50 13.73 8.22 -4.32
C ILE A 50 13.23 7.08 -5.22
N ALA A 51 14.16 6.31 -5.78
CA ALA A 51 13.83 5.14 -6.59
C ALA A 51 13.14 4.06 -5.74
N HIS A 52 12.02 3.52 -6.24
CA HIS A 52 11.24 2.52 -5.53
C HIS A 52 10.44 1.64 -6.48
N VAL A 53 10.16 0.40 -6.04
CA VAL A 53 9.18 -0.50 -6.66
C VAL A 53 8.09 -0.78 -5.64
N MET A 54 6.82 -0.75 -6.09
CA MET A 54 5.66 -0.84 -5.21
C MET A 54 4.70 -1.97 -5.59
N LYS A 55 4.08 -2.56 -4.56
CA LYS A 55 2.81 -3.28 -4.68
C LYS A 55 1.78 -2.66 -3.75
N SER A 56 0.56 -2.47 -4.24
CA SER A 56 -0.54 -1.89 -3.48
C SER A 56 -1.69 -2.89 -3.34
N ILE A 57 -2.17 -3.02 -2.12
CA ILE A 57 -3.29 -3.87 -1.73
C ILE A 57 -4.44 -2.95 -1.30
N GLY A 58 -5.62 -3.19 -1.85
CA GLY A 58 -6.82 -2.39 -1.62
C GLY A 58 -7.88 -2.75 -2.66
N ILE A 59 -8.91 -1.93 -2.76
CA ILE A 59 -10.04 -2.13 -3.67
C ILE A 59 -9.63 -1.72 -5.10
N ARG A 60 -10.09 -2.46 -6.11
CA ARG A 60 -9.70 -2.25 -7.52
C ARG A 60 -10.92 -2.08 -8.42
N ASP A 61 -11.33 -0.83 -8.62
CA ASP A 61 -12.39 -0.45 -9.56
C ASP A 61 -13.73 -1.17 -9.32
N GLU A 62 -14.05 -1.37 -8.05
CA GLU A 62 -15.30 -1.98 -7.60
C GLU A 62 -16.04 -1.02 -6.68
N PHE A 63 -17.37 -0.98 -6.80
CA PHE A 63 -18.24 -0.28 -5.87
C PHE A 63 -18.28 -1.00 -4.51
N GLY A 64 -18.65 -0.24 -3.47
CA GLY A 64 -18.85 -0.79 -2.12
C GLY A 64 -19.87 -1.93 -2.10
N GLN A 65 -19.64 -2.90 -1.23
CA GLN A 65 -20.47 -4.11 -1.12
C GLN A 65 -20.91 -4.35 0.31
N SER A 66 -22.05 -5.01 0.47
CA SER A 66 -22.54 -5.43 1.79
C SER A 66 -21.90 -6.74 2.23
N ALA A 67 -21.52 -6.81 3.50
CA ALA A 67 -21.10 -8.04 4.15
C ALA A 67 -21.56 -8.02 5.62
N TYR A 68 -21.78 -9.19 6.20
CA TYR A 68 -22.14 -9.31 7.62
C TYR A 68 -21.00 -8.89 8.56
N VAL A 69 -19.76 -9.12 8.15
CA VAL A 69 -18.54 -8.69 8.84
C VAL A 69 -17.53 -8.14 7.83
N ALA A 70 -16.75 -7.14 8.23
CA ALA A 70 -15.77 -6.49 7.35
C ALA A 70 -14.69 -7.45 6.83
N GLU A 71 -14.33 -8.46 7.62
CA GLU A 71 -13.30 -9.46 7.28
C GLU A 71 -13.60 -10.19 5.96
N HIS A 72 -14.88 -10.45 5.64
CA HIS A 72 -15.24 -11.06 4.35
C HIS A 72 -14.87 -10.17 3.15
N LEU A 73 -14.97 -8.84 3.28
CA LEU A 73 -14.53 -7.92 2.23
C LEU A 73 -13.01 -7.83 2.20
N TYR A 74 -12.35 -7.89 3.36
CA TYR A 74 -10.90 -7.91 3.44
C TYR A 74 -10.31 -9.16 2.78
N GLU A 75 -10.89 -10.33 3.00
CA GLU A 75 -10.54 -11.56 2.30
C GLU A 75 -10.77 -11.44 0.79
N LYS A 76 -11.96 -10.97 0.38
CA LYS A 76 -12.30 -10.79 -1.04
C LYS A 76 -11.28 -9.89 -1.77
N HIS A 77 -10.91 -8.76 -1.16
CA HIS A 77 -9.98 -7.80 -1.77
C HIS A 77 -8.50 -8.10 -1.47
N GLY A 78 -8.21 -9.20 -0.76
CA GLY A 78 -6.86 -9.62 -0.42
C GLY A 78 -6.16 -8.69 0.60
N MET A 79 -6.92 -7.97 1.41
CA MET A 79 -6.45 -7.14 2.51
C MET A 79 -6.17 -7.98 3.77
N THR A 80 -5.35 -9.02 3.63
CA THR A 80 -5.04 -9.96 4.71
C THR A 80 -3.53 -10.08 4.92
N GLY A 81 -3.13 -10.51 6.12
CA GLY A 81 -1.72 -10.78 6.46
C GLY A 81 -1.01 -11.69 5.45
N PRO A 82 -1.58 -12.85 5.07
CA PRO A 82 -1.00 -13.72 4.05
C PRO A 82 -0.80 -13.05 2.70
N LYS A 83 -1.77 -12.23 2.25
CA LYS A 83 -1.67 -11.51 0.97
C LYS A 83 -0.65 -10.39 1.00
N MET A 84 -0.46 -9.73 2.16
CA MET A 84 0.67 -8.81 2.36
C MET A 84 2.03 -9.54 2.26
N ALA A 85 2.15 -10.72 2.86
CA ALA A 85 3.38 -11.51 2.78
C ALA A 85 3.67 -11.96 1.33
N GLU A 86 2.65 -12.42 0.60
CA GLU A 86 2.75 -12.78 -0.82
C GLU A 86 3.21 -11.58 -1.67
N ALA A 87 2.65 -10.39 -1.44
CA ALA A 87 3.07 -9.17 -2.13
C ALA A 87 4.54 -8.81 -1.84
N ALA A 88 4.97 -8.94 -0.58
CA ALA A 88 6.34 -8.68 -0.17
C ALA A 88 7.33 -9.68 -0.80
N LEU A 89 7.02 -10.98 -0.79
CA LEU A 89 7.85 -12.02 -1.41
C LEU A 89 8.00 -11.82 -2.91
N ALA A 90 6.90 -11.47 -3.60
CA ALA A 90 6.94 -11.19 -5.02
C ALA A 90 7.86 -10.01 -5.38
N LEU A 91 7.95 -8.97 -4.54
CA LEU A 91 8.92 -7.87 -4.72
C LEU A 91 10.38 -8.31 -4.52
N LEU A 92 10.60 -9.42 -3.80
CA LEU A 92 11.91 -10.04 -3.64
C LEU A 92 12.24 -11.05 -4.75
N GLY A 93 11.34 -11.26 -5.71
CA GLY A 93 11.50 -12.29 -6.75
C GLY A 93 11.37 -13.71 -6.21
N LYS A 94 10.63 -13.89 -5.11
CA LYS A 94 10.36 -15.16 -4.46
C LYS A 94 8.90 -15.57 -4.60
#